data_AF-A0A4Q2KRH3-F1
#
_entry.id   AF-A0A4Q2KRH3-F1
#
_cell.length_a   1.000
_cell.length_b   1.000
_cell.length_c   1.000
_cell.angle_alpha   90.00
_cell.angle_beta   90.00
_cell.angle_gamma   90.00
#
_symmetry.space_group_name_H-M   'P 1'
#
loop_
_entity.id
_entity.type
_entity.pdbx_description
1 polymer ?
#
loop_
_entity_poly.entity_id
_entity_poly.type
_entity_poly.pdbx_seq_one_letter_code
_entity_poly.pdbx_strand_id
1 'polypeptide(L)'
;VLDTFHIVQLVNRAFNQTRIREMNQEKTKNPKRYRMLKRDWKRYLQDFLTLSESRKYCHSLKQLISPSEKVDYVMSKKENLRQDYYFYQDILYAVKRKDFRLFESYLERWKKKLSSK
;
A
#
# COMPACT_ATOMS: atom_id res chain seq x y z
N VAL A 1 0.70 4.10 26.38
CA VAL A 1 1.65 3.01 26.01
C VAL A 1 1.48 2.76 24.51
N LEU A 2 2.54 2.84 23.73
CA LEU A 2 2.51 2.50 22.29
C LEU A 2 2.76 1.01 22.15
N ASP A 3 1.74 0.25 21.74
CA ASP A 3 1.87 -1.17 21.40
C ASP A 3 1.86 -1.38 19.88
N THR A 4 2.10 -2.64 19.46
CA THR A 4 2.15 -3.03 18.05
C THR A 4 0.85 -2.76 17.29
N PHE A 5 -0.29 -2.80 17.99
CA PHE A 5 -1.59 -2.50 17.39
C PHE A 5 -1.71 -1.01 17.07
N HIS A 6 -1.31 -0.13 18.00
CA HIS A 6 -1.30 1.31 17.77
C HIS A 6 -0.36 1.69 16.61
N ILE A 7 0.80 1.04 16.49
CA ILE A 7 1.73 1.25 15.36
C ILE A 7 1.05 0.88 14.03
N VAL A 8 0.46 -0.31 13.94
CA VAL A 8 -0.25 -0.77 12.73
C VAL A 8 -1.41 0.17 12.40
N GLN A 9 -2.17 0.65 13.39
CA GLN A 9 -3.22 1.63 13.18
C GLN A 9 -2.71 2.95 12.60
N LEU A 10 -1.60 3.47 13.13
CA LEU A 10 -1.01 4.73 12.67
C LEU A 10 -0.55 4.63 11.22
N VAL A 11 0.20 3.58 10.86
CA VAL A 11 0.70 3.42 9.50
C VAL A 11 -0.44 3.11 8.51
N ASN A 12 -1.43 2.31 8.91
CA ASN A 12 -2.65 2.09 8.12
C ASN A 12 -3.36 3.41 7.81
N ARG A 13 -3.56 4.27 8.83
CA ARG A 13 -4.22 5.57 8.65
C ARG A 13 -3.41 6.47 7.73
N ALA A 14 -2.09 6.54 7.90
CA ALA A 14 -1.21 7.36 7.07
C ALA A 14 -1.27 6.94 5.59
N PHE A 15 -1.09 5.64 5.29
CA PHE A 15 -1.19 5.16 3.92
C PHE A 15 -2.59 5.32 3.33
N ASN A 16 -3.65 5.08 4.13
CA ASN A 16 -5.03 5.28 3.69
C ASN A 16 -5.30 6.74 3.31
N GLN A 17 -4.72 7.73 4.01
CA GLN A 17 -4.80 9.15 3.64
C GLN A 17 -4.11 9.42 2.30
N THR A 18 -2.89 8.90 2.09
CA THR A 18 -2.21 8.99 0.78
C THR A 18 -3.09 8.40 -0.33
N ARG A 19 -3.64 7.19 -0.14
CA ARG A 19 -4.52 6.57 -1.13
C ARG A 19 -5.75 7.43 -1.44
N ILE A 20 -6.42 7.99 -0.44
CA ILE A 20 -7.60 8.86 -0.64
C ILE A 20 -7.22 10.12 -1.41
N ARG A 21 -6.08 10.73 -1.08
CA ARG A 21 -5.56 11.90 -1.81
C ARG A 21 -5.34 11.58 -3.29
N GLU A 22 -4.61 10.51 -3.59
CA GLU A 22 -4.36 10.08 -4.97
C GLU A 22 -5.65 9.68 -5.69
N MET A 23 -6.56 8.98 -5.00
CA MET A 23 -7.88 8.63 -5.53
C MET A 23 -8.65 9.87 -5.98
N ASN A 24 -8.71 10.90 -5.14
CA ASN A 24 -9.43 12.14 -5.46
C ASN A 24 -8.77 12.91 -6.61
N GLN A 25 -7.44 12.90 -6.71
CA GLN A 25 -6.73 13.50 -7.85
C GLN A 25 -7.02 12.78 -9.17
N GLU A 26 -7.21 11.46 -9.14
CA GLU A 26 -7.53 10.65 -10.31
C GLU A 26 -9.01 10.72 -10.70
N LYS A 27 -9.88 11.33 -9.87
CA LYS A 27 -11.34 11.38 -10.09
C LYS A 27 -11.71 11.95 -11.47
N THR A 28 -11.04 13.04 -11.88
CA THR A 28 -11.23 13.68 -13.18
C THR A 28 -10.17 13.25 -14.20
N LYS A 29 -8.92 13.07 -13.77
CA LYS A 29 -7.78 12.76 -14.66
C LYS A 29 -7.84 11.36 -15.25
N ASN A 30 -8.21 10.36 -14.45
CA ASN A 30 -8.31 8.97 -14.91
C ASN A 30 -9.41 8.22 -14.14
N PRO A 31 -10.66 8.28 -14.62
CA PRO A 31 -11.80 7.63 -13.95
C PRO A 31 -11.64 6.12 -13.74
N LYS A 32 -10.83 5.43 -14.56
CA LYS A 32 -10.52 4.00 -14.37
C LYS A 32 -9.64 3.80 -13.13
N ARG A 33 -8.59 4.62 -12.95
CA ARG A 33 -7.72 4.56 -11.76
C ARG A 33 -8.48 4.95 -10.49
N TYR A 34 -9.29 5.99 -10.54
CA TYR A 34 -10.19 6.35 -9.44
C TYR A 34 -11.04 5.16 -9.00
N ARG A 35 -11.68 4.46 -9.94
CA ARG A 35 -12.49 3.26 -9.65
C ARG A 35 -11.68 2.13 -9.02
N MET A 36 -10.45 1.90 -9.47
CA MET A 36 -9.58 0.87 -8.88
C MET A 36 -9.19 1.24 -7.44
N LEU A 37 -8.69 2.47 -7.23
CA LEU A 37 -8.32 2.98 -5.91
C LEU A 37 -9.50 2.98 -4.92
N LYS A 38 -10.71 3.27 -5.41
CA LYS A 38 -11.94 3.28 -4.60
C LYS A 38 -12.49 1.89 -4.31
N ARG A 39 -12.66 1.03 -5.33
CA ARG A 39 -13.34 -0.27 -5.18
C ARG A 39 -12.49 -1.25 -4.38
N ASP A 40 -11.20 -1.32 -4.68
CA ASP A 40 -10.29 -2.33 -4.15
C ASP A 40 -9.57 -1.85 -2.87
N TRP A 41 -10.09 -0.79 -2.22
CA TRP A 41 -9.43 -0.09 -1.13
C TRP A 41 -8.97 -0.97 0.04
N LYS A 42 -9.78 -1.98 0.40
CA LYS A 42 -9.45 -2.94 1.46
C LYS A 42 -8.23 -3.79 1.13
N ARG A 43 -8.04 -4.14 -0.14
CA ARG A 43 -6.91 -4.98 -0.60
C ARG A 43 -5.58 -4.25 -0.44
N TYR A 44 -5.58 -2.92 -0.61
CA TYR A 44 -4.37 -2.11 -0.42
C TYR A 44 -3.97 -1.98 1.05
N LEU A 45 -4.88 -2.25 1.99
CA LEU A 45 -4.63 -2.28 3.43
C LEU A 45 -4.50 -3.71 3.98
N GLN A 46 -4.44 -4.69 3.09
CA GLN A 46 -4.20 -6.07 3.45
C GLN A 46 -2.70 -6.34 3.38
N ASP A 47 -2.25 -7.31 4.18
CA ASP A 47 -0.89 -7.85 4.06
C ASP A 47 -0.69 -8.46 2.68
N PHE A 48 0.30 -7.97 1.97
CA PHE A 48 0.64 -8.39 0.63
C PHE A 48 0.86 -9.90 0.53
N LEU A 49 1.47 -10.53 1.55
CA LEU A 49 1.74 -11.97 1.58
C LEU A 49 0.48 -12.83 1.69
N THR A 50 -0.66 -12.22 2.00
CA THR A 50 -1.95 -12.91 2.13
C THR A 50 -2.85 -12.70 0.91
N LEU A 51 -2.39 -11.94 -0.08
CA LEU A 51 -3.13 -11.76 -1.33
C LEU A 51 -3.12 -13.07 -2.12
N SER A 52 -4.27 -13.45 -2.67
CA SER A 52 -4.36 -14.65 -3.50
C SER A 52 -3.58 -14.43 -4.81
N GLU A 53 -2.89 -15.48 -5.25
CA GLU A 53 -2.27 -15.55 -6.57
C GLU A 53 -3.21 -16.09 -7.67
N SER A 54 -4.43 -16.48 -7.28
CA SER A 54 -5.43 -16.95 -8.24
C SER A 54 -5.85 -15.81 -9.17
N ARG A 55 -5.49 -15.95 -10.44
CA ARG A 55 -5.85 -14.98 -11.48
C ARG A 55 -7.33 -15.06 -11.81
N LYS A 56 -7.98 -13.90 -11.81
CA LYS A 56 -9.38 -13.74 -12.23
C LYS A 56 -9.49 -12.63 -13.27
N TYR A 57 -10.53 -12.68 -14.10
CA TYR A 57 -10.72 -11.65 -15.11
C TYR A 57 -11.04 -10.31 -14.45
N CYS A 58 -10.21 -9.29 -14.73
CA CYS A 58 -10.41 -7.95 -14.23
C CYS A 58 -10.93 -7.04 -15.35
N HIS A 59 -12.23 -6.73 -15.33
CA HIS A 59 -12.84 -5.82 -16.31
C HIS A 59 -12.17 -4.44 -16.42
N SER A 60 -11.61 -3.93 -15.32
CA SER A 60 -10.93 -2.63 -15.32
C SER A 60 -9.64 -2.63 -16.15
N LEU A 61 -8.96 -3.80 -16.23
CA LEU A 61 -7.69 -3.99 -16.93
C LEU A 61 -7.83 -4.85 -18.20
N LYS A 62 -9.00 -5.44 -18.44
CA LYS A 62 -9.31 -6.32 -19.57
C LYS A 62 -8.36 -7.53 -19.69
N GLN A 63 -7.91 -8.07 -18.56
CA GLN A 63 -6.99 -9.21 -18.52
C GLN A 63 -7.22 -10.09 -17.29
N LEU A 64 -6.74 -11.34 -17.35
CA LEU A 64 -6.60 -12.21 -16.17
C LEU A 64 -5.44 -11.69 -15.32
N ILE A 65 -5.72 -11.39 -14.06
CA ILE A 65 -4.74 -10.84 -13.13
C ILE A 65 -5.04 -11.29 -11.70
N SER A 66 -4.00 -11.58 -10.92
CA SER A 66 -4.15 -11.91 -9.51
C SER A 66 -4.40 -10.65 -8.67
N PRO A 67 -4.99 -10.78 -7.47
CA PRO A 67 -5.03 -9.71 -6.50
C PRO A 67 -3.69 -9.01 -6.22
N SER A 68 -2.58 -9.75 -6.05
CA SER A 68 -1.23 -9.19 -5.82
C SER A 68 -0.75 -8.38 -7.02
N GLU A 69 -0.80 -8.95 -8.22
CA GLU A 69 -0.45 -8.27 -9.48
C GLU A 69 -1.27 -6.99 -9.69
N LYS A 70 -2.56 -7.03 -9.32
CA LYS A 70 -3.44 -5.86 -9.43
C LYS A 70 -3.05 -4.76 -8.44
N VAL A 71 -2.64 -5.12 -7.23
CA VAL A 71 -2.12 -4.15 -6.25
C VAL A 71 -0.84 -3.52 -6.79
N ASP A 72 0.13 -4.32 -7.23
CA ASP A 72 1.39 -3.83 -7.80
C ASP A 72 1.13 -2.92 -9.02
N TYR A 73 0.21 -3.32 -9.91
CA TYR A 73 -0.19 -2.49 -11.04
C TYR A 73 -0.70 -1.12 -10.62
N VAL A 74 -1.54 -1.04 -9.58
CA VAL A 74 -2.10 0.23 -9.12
C VAL A 74 -1.04 1.08 -8.42
N MET A 75 -0.22 0.48 -7.56
CA MET A 75 0.84 1.18 -6.85
C MET A 75 1.90 1.73 -7.81
N SER A 76 2.24 1.01 -8.87
CA SER A 76 3.20 1.46 -9.89
C SER A 76 2.78 2.72 -10.67
N LYS A 77 1.54 3.19 -10.54
CA LYS A 77 1.04 4.34 -11.34
C LYS A 77 1.49 5.70 -10.84
N LYS A 78 1.91 5.79 -9.57
CA LYS A 78 2.35 7.03 -8.92
C LYS A 78 3.48 6.68 -7.97
N GLU A 79 4.63 7.32 -8.17
CA GLU A 79 5.81 7.01 -7.37
C GLU A 79 5.58 7.24 -5.87
N ASN A 80 4.97 8.37 -5.48
CA ASN A 80 4.66 8.62 -4.07
C ASN A 80 3.73 7.55 -3.47
N LEU A 81 2.68 7.14 -4.21
CA LEU A 81 1.77 6.09 -3.76
C LEU A 81 2.49 4.74 -3.61
N ARG A 82 3.37 4.41 -4.57
CA ARG A 82 4.20 3.21 -4.55
C ARG A 82 5.08 3.17 -3.31
N GLN A 83 5.79 4.26 -3.06
CA GLN A 83 6.74 4.36 -1.96
C GLN A 83 6.03 4.26 -0.61
N ASP A 84 4.94 4.99 -0.43
CA ASP A 84 4.15 4.94 0.81
C ASP A 84 3.55 3.55 1.04
N TYR A 85 3.13 2.85 -0.04
CA TYR A 85 2.60 1.49 0.06
C TYR A 85 3.65 0.49 0.52
N TYR A 86 4.84 0.46 -0.10
CA TYR A 86 5.86 -0.50 0.29
C TYR A 86 6.40 -0.23 1.68
N PHE A 87 6.56 1.05 2.08
CA PHE A 87 6.90 1.38 3.46
C PHE A 87 5.83 0.86 4.45
N TYR A 88 4.55 1.04 4.12
CA TYR A 88 3.47 0.48 4.92
C TYR A 88 3.56 -1.05 5.05
N GLN A 89 3.77 -1.77 3.94
CA GLN A 89 3.90 -3.23 3.94
C GLN A 89 5.12 -3.72 4.73
N ASP A 90 6.24 -3.01 4.63
CA ASP A 90 7.47 -3.31 5.38
C ASP A 90 7.24 -3.21 6.90
N ILE A 91 6.58 -2.14 7.34
CA ILE A 91 6.22 -1.99 8.75
C ILE A 91 5.23 -3.07 9.19
N LEU A 92 4.20 -3.34 8.40
CA LEU A 92 3.22 -4.39 8.70
C LEU A 92 3.90 -5.76 8.83
N TYR A 93 4.83 -6.07 7.93
CA TYR A 93 5.62 -7.30 7.94
C TYR A 93 6.43 -7.45 9.22
N ALA A 94 7.22 -6.44 9.58
CA ALA A 94 8.06 -6.48 10.79
C ALA A 94 7.23 -6.62 12.07
N VAL A 95 6.14 -5.85 12.18
CA VAL A 95 5.27 -5.89 13.36
C VAL A 95 4.59 -7.25 13.53
N LYS A 96 4.07 -7.85 12.45
CA LYS A 96 3.44 -9.18 12.51
C LYS A 96 4.40 -10.27 12.98
N ARG A 97 5.68 -10.17 12.60
CA ARG A 97 6.73 -11.11 13.02
C ARG A 97 7.35 -10.78 14.38
N LYS A 98 6.91 -9.67 15.01
CA LYS A 98 7.51 -9.13 16.24
C LYS A 98 9.02 -8.90 16.11
N ASP A 99 9.47 -8.56 14.90
CA ASP A 99 10.89 -8.34 14.59
C ASP A 99 11.20 -6.84 14.70
N PHE A 100 11.57 -6.42 15.92
CA PHE A 100 11.85 -5.02 16.22
C PHE A 100 13.11 -4.49 15.51
N ARG A 101 14.12 -5.35 15.30
CA ARG A 101 15.34 -4.95 14.57
C ARG A 101 15.01 -4.64 13.11
N LEU A 102 14.19 -5.49 12.50
CA LEU A 102 13.74 -5.25 11.13
C LEU A 102 12.87 -3.99 11.04
N PHE A 103 11.96 -3.78 11.99
CA PHE A 103 11.16 -2.57 12.09
C PHE A 103 12.03 -1.30 12.16
N GLU A 104 13.01 -1.25 13.05
CA GLU A 104 13.94 -0.13 13.16
C GLU A 104 14.73 0.09 11.87
N SER A 105 15.19 -0.98 11.22
CA SER A 105 15.91 -0.88 9.94
C SER A 105 15.06 -0.23 8.83
N TYR A 106 13.75 -0.53 8.80
CA TYR A 106 12.82 0.06 7.84
C TYR A 106 12.56 1.54 8.14
N LEU A 107 12.44 1.91 9.42
CA LEU A 107 12.31 3.31 9.83
C LEU A 107 13.55 4.12 9.45
N GLU A 108 14.75 3.61 9.73
CA GLU A 108 15.99 4.32 9.41
C GLU A 108 16.20 4.48 7.91
N ARG A 109 15.87 3.44 7.13
CA ARG A 109 15.88 3.53 5.66
C ARG A 109 14.94 4.61 5.15
N TRP A 110 13.74 4.71 5.71
CA TRP A 110 12.77 5.74 5.33
C TRP A 110 13.21 7.15 5.76
N LYS A 111 13.77 7.29 6.97
CA LYS A 111 14.30 8.55 7.48
C LYS A 111 15.43 9.11 6.62
N LYS A 112 16.38 8.27 6.19
CA LYS A 112 17.45 8.65 5.25
C LYS A 112 16.89 9.13 3.91
N LYS A 113 15.81 8.53 3.44
CA LYS A 113 15.12 8.95 2.21
C LYS A 113 14.47 10.33 2.33
N LEU A 114 13.96 10.68 3.51
CA LEU A 114 13.42 12.01 3.77
C LEU A 114 14.54 13.06 3.87
N SER A 115 15.67 12.71 4.47
CA SER A 115 16.82 13.60 4.63
C SER A 115 17.62 13.84 3.34
N SER A 116 17.33 13.12 2.26
CA SER A 116 17.99 13.26 0.95
C SER A 116 17.16 14.07 -0.06
N LYS A 117 16.03 14.63 0.38
CA LYS A 117 15.23 15.63 -0.33
C LYS A 117 15.44 17.00 0.29
#